data_AF-A0A6A3NUY7-F1
#
_entry.id   AF-A0A6A3NUY7-F1
#
_cell.length_a   1.000
_cell.length_b   1.000
_cell.length_c   1.000
_cell.angle_alpha   90.00
_cell.angle_beta   90.00
_cell.angle_gamma   90.00
#
_symmetry.space_group_name_H-M   'P 1'
#
loop_
_entity.id
_entity.type
_entity.pdbx_description
1 polymer ?
#
loop_
_entity_poly.entity_id
_entity_poly.type
_entity_poly.pdbx_seq_one_letter_code
_entity_poly.pdbx_strand_id
1 'polypeptide(L)'
;MSSSKLVNLDAPRWDQSTYAGRAKHFLATTNPLNVLASDAELDAAKQLVEEYKAGLHPSLSEDEIWRAKQLVDSAFHPDTGEKNFLAGRMACQVPGNMVITGCMMTFYRSTPAVVFWQFMNQTFNSIVNYTNRNASTGVSQEQLLQAYAAASTASVATALGLNRWVSKRPKLSNGLVGRLVPLVAVAAANCVNIPLMRQRELLGGIEVETADGQKVGKSKRAAVEAVAQVVPSRVLMAAPAMFIPPVIMNKLEQRPTFRNNKIVNALTMVGLTGVCLSFSTPLCCALFPQRSTMAVSSLEPELQEAVRQRTFKQHSANADPITHVFYNKGL
;
A
#
# COMPACT_ATOMS: atom_id res chain seq x y z
N MET A 1 27.89 -34.47 5.95
CA MET A 1 27.04 -33.75 4.98
C MET A 1 26.06 -32.89 5.75
N SER A 2 26.30 -31.59 5.84
CA SER A 2 25.35 -30.66 6.46
C SER A 2 24.11 -30.62 5.57
N SER A 3 22.96 -31.06 6.09
CA SER A 3 21.67 -30.82 5.45
C SER A 3 21.52 -29.30 5.29
N SER A 4 21.69 -28.81 4.06
CA SER A 4 21.32 -27.44 3.69
C SER A 4 19.83 -27.32 3.99
N LYS A 5 19.48 -26.69 5.12
CA LYS A 5 18.09 -26.39 5.45
C LYS A 5 17.59 -25.47 4.34
N LEU A 6 16.67 -25.97 3.52
CA LEU A 6 15.98 -25.16 2.51
C LEU A 6 15.44 -23.89 3.18
N VAL A 7 15.62 -22.75 2.50
CA VAL A 7 15.15 -21.46 3.01
C VAL A 7 13.63 -21.50 3.07
N ASN A 8 13.05 -21.08 4.21
CA ASN A 8 11.61 -21.00 4.36
C ASN A 8 11.08 -19.78 3.59
N LEU A 9 10.56 -20.02 2.38
CA LEU A 9 10.00 -19.01 1.50
C LEU A 9 8.62 -18.49 1.94
N ASP A 10 7.99 -19.10 2.95
CA ASP A 10 6.71 -18.64 3.48
C ASP A 10 6.90 -17.64 4.64
N ALA A 11 8.12 -17.50 5.16
CA ALA A 11 8.51 -16.47 6.11
C ALA A 11 9.11 -15.24 5.40
N PRO A 12 8.97 -14.02 5.95
CA PRO A 12 9.63 -12.85 5.40
C PRO A 12 11.16 -12.98 5.41
N ARG A 13 11.82 -12.62 4.31
CA ARG A 13 13.30 -12.62 4.19
C ARG A 13 14.01 -11.79 5.26
N TRP A 14 13.41 -10.65 5.62
CA TRP A 14 13.96 -9.71 6.60
C TRP A 14 13.07 -9.64 7.83
N ASP A 15 13.69 -9.40 8.98
CA ASP A 15 13.00 -9.25 10.26
C ASP A 15 11.96 -8.11 10.22
N GLN A 16 10.69 -8.45 10.42
CA GLN A 16 9.58 -7.50 10.40
C GLN A 16 9.43 -6.73 11.73
N SER A 17 10.16 -7.09 12.79
CA SER A 17 10.14 -6.37 14.07
C SER A 17 10.83 -5.01 13.97
N THR A 18 11.90 -4.91 13.18
CA THR A 18 12.65 -3.67 12.97
C THR A 18 12.13 -2.86 11.79
N TYR A 19 12.20 -1.53 11.89
CA TYR A 19 11.85 -0.63 10.77
C TYR A 19 12.70 -0.91 9.53
N ALA A 20 14.02 -1.12 9.72
CA ALA A 20 14.94 -1.38 8.62
C ALA A 20 14.62 -2.68 7.86
N GLY A 21 14.24 -3.75 8.57
CA GLY A 21 13.83 -5.00 7.93
C GLY A 21 12.50 -4.88 7.18
N ARG A 22 11.51 -4.17 7.74
CA ARG A 22 10.26 -3.84 7.03
C ARG A 22 10.51 -3.00 5.77
N ALA A 23 11.36 -1.98 5.87
CA ALA A 23 11.71 -1.13 4.72
C ALA A 23 12.36 -1.93 3.59
N LYS A 24 13.32 -2.81 3.91
CA LYS A 24 13.94 -3.71 2.92
C LYS A 24 12.93 -4.64 2.27
N HIS A 25 12.00 -5.19 3.06
CA HIS A 25 10.93 -6.03 2.55
C HIS A 25 10.06 -5.30 1.52
N PHE A 26 9.50 -4.14 1.88
CA PHE A 26 8.65 -3.41 0.94
C PHE A 26 9.41 -2.88 -0.28
N LEU A 27 10.65 -2.41 -0.11
CA LEU A 27 11.48 -1.96 -1.25
C LEU A 27 11.70 -3.07 -2.28
N ALA A 28 11.91 -4.31 -1.81
CA ALA A 28 12.08 -5.45 -2.69
C ALA A 28 10.76 -5.86 -3.36
N THR A 29 9.65 -5.88 -2.61
CA THR A 29 8.34 -6.26 -3.14
C THR A 29 7.80 -5.24 -4.15
N THR A 30 8.03 -3.94 -3.93
CA THR A 30 7.55 -2.88 -4.82
C THR A 30 8.58 -2.45 -5.86
N ASN A 31 9.56 -3.30 -6.18
CA ASN A 31 10.62 -2.95 -7.13
C ASN A 31 10.01 -2.68 -8.53
N PRO A 32 10.06 -1.43 -9.02
CA PRO A 32 9.42 -1.07 -10.29
C PRO A 32 10.11 -1.73 -11.49
N LEU A 33 11.36 -2.17 -11.36
CA LEU A 33 12.10 -2.82 -12.45
C LEU A 33 11.49 -4.18 -12.83
N ASN A 34 10.77 -4.82 -11.91
CA ASN A 34 10.10 -6.10 -12.19
C ASN A 34 9.00 -5.97 -13.24
N VAL A 35 8.52 -4.75 -13.54
CA VAL A 35 7.56 -4.52 -14.64
C VAL A 35 8.17 -4.81 -16.01
N LEU A 36 9.51 -4.78 -16.13
CA LEU A 36 10.23 -5.02 -17.38
C LEU A 36 10.47 -6.50 -17.64
N ALA A 37 10.18 -7.38 -16.68
CA ALA A 37 10.34 -8.82 -16.85
C ALA A 37 9.34 -9.34 -17.89
N SER A 38 9.87 -10.12 -18.83
CA SER A 38 9.08 -10.81 -19.86
C SER A 38 8.26 -11.95 -19.27
N ASP A 39 7.20 -12.35 -19.97
CA ASP A 39 6.35 -13.46 -19.51
C ASP A 39 7.14 -14.77 -19.37
N ALA A 40 8.16 -15.00 -20.22
CA ALA A 40 9.04 -16.16 -20.15
C ALA A 40 9.93 -16.14 -18.88
N GLU A 41 10.47 -14.98 -18.51
CA GLU A 41 11.24 -14.83 -17.26
C GLU A 41 10.37 -15.05 -16.02
N LEU A 42 9.12 -14.59 -16.06
CA LEU A 42 8.16 -14.79 -14.98
C LEU A 42 7.78 -16.26 -14.81
N ASP A 43 7.55 -16.97 -15.91
CA ASP A 43 7.19 -18.40 -15.87
C ASP A 43 8.39 -19.25 -15.44
N ALA A 44 9.60 -18.92 -15.90
CA ALA A 44 10.84 -19.57 -15.44
C ALA A 44 11.09 -19.34 -13.94
N ALA A 45 10.84 -18.11 -13.43
CA ALA A 45 10.96 -17.81 -12.01
C ALA A 45 9.95 -18.59 -11.16
N LYS A 46 8.70 -18.74 -11.65
CA LYS A 46 7.66 -19.54 -10.99
C LYS A 46 8.06 -21.02 -10.91
N GLN A 47 8.50 -21.58 -12.03
CA GLN A 47 8.97 -22.97 -12.08
C GLN A 47 10.12 -23.20 -11.10
N LEU A 48 11.11 -22.29 -11.06
CA LEU A 48 12.24 -22.41 -10.15
C LEU A 48 11.82 -22.41 -8.67
N VAL A 49 10.85 -21.57 -8.29
CA VAL A 49 10.34 -21.50 -6.92
C VAL A 49 9.58 -22.78 -6.55
N GLU A 50 8.78 -23.32 -7.47
CA GLU A 50 8.03 -24.57 -7.26
C GLU A 50 8.99 -25.77 -7.14
N GLU A 51 10.00 -25.87 -8.01
CA GLU A 51 11.02 -26.93 -7.97
C GLU A 51 11.89 -26.85 -6.70
N TYR A 52 12.25 -25.64 -6.25
CA TYR A 52 12.96 -25.44 -4.99
C TYR A 52 12.11 -25.87 -3.79
N LYS A 53 10.81 -25.53 -3.76
CA LYS A 53 9.87 -25.98 -2.74
C LYS A 53 9.69 -27.51 -2.74
N ALA A 54 9.78 -28.15 -3.90
CA ALA A 54 9.79 -29.61 -4.04
C ALA A 54 11.12 -30.27 -3.66
N GLY A 55 12.15 -29.49 -3.31
CA GLY A 55 13.46 -30.00 -2.89
C GLY A 55 14.39 -30.40 -4.04
N LEU A 56 14.08 -30.03 -5.29
CA LEU A 56 14.83 -30.43 -6.48
C LEU A 56 16.13 -29.63 -6.68
N HIS A 57 16.27 -28.46 -6.02
CA HIS A 57 17.46 -27.60 -6.12
C HIS A 57 18.05 -27.24 -4.74
N PRO A 58 18.57 -28.20 -3.97
CA PRO A 58 19.08 -27.95 -2.61
C PRO A 58 20.39 -27.15 -2.57
N SER A 59 21.06 -26.99 -3.72
CA SER A 59 22.32 -26.25 -3.89
C SER A 59 22.16 -24.82 -4.41
N LEU A 60 20.93 -24.38 -4.69
CA LEU A 60 20.64 -23.02 -5.15
C LEU A 60 21.02 -22.02 -4.05
N SER A 61 21.65 -20.91 -4.42
CA SER A 61 21.99 -19.88 -3.44
C SER A 61 20.73 -19.20 -2.90
N GLU A 62 20.79 -18.76 -1.65
CA GLU A 62 19.67 -18.05 -1.01
C GLU A 62 19.27 -16.79 -1.80
N ASP A 63 20.23 -16.06 -2.37
CA ASP A 63 19.95 -14.86 -3.14
C ASP A 63 19.22 -15.13 -4.45
N GLU A 64 19.57 -16.21 -5.15
CA GLU A 64 18.92 -16.60 -6.41
C GLU A 64 17.46 -17.00 -6.19
N ILE A 65 17.17 -17.81 -5.17
CA ILE A 65 15.80 -18.21 -4.87
C ILE A 65 14.95 -17.03 -4.40
N TRP A 66 15.52 -16.11 -3.62
CA TRP A 66 14.81 -14.89 -3.22
C TRP A 66 14.53 -13.97 -4.41
N ARG A 67 15.42 -13.88 -5.38
CA ARG A 67 15.20 -13.09 -6.60
C ARG A 67 14.08 -13.68 -7.45
N ALA A 68 14.07 -15.00 -7.62
CA ALA A 68 13.00 -15.70 -8.32
C ALA A 68 11.65 -15.51 -7.60
N LYS A 69 11.64 -15.68 -6.27
CA LYS A 69 10.46 -15.42 -5.44
C LYS A 69 9.95 -13.99 -5.56
N GLN A 70 10.82 -12.98 -5.56
CA GLN A 70 10.42 -11.59 -5.73
C GLN A 70 9.76 -11.32 -7.09
N LEU A 71 10.24 -11.94 -8.16
CA LEU A 71 9.59 -11.87 -9.47
C LEU A 71 8.20 -12.51 -9.42
N VAL A 72 8.08 -13.68 -8.80
CA VAL A 72 6.80 -14.39 -8.63
C VAL A 72 5.81 -13.55 -7.81
N ASP A 73 6.19 -13.10 -6.62
CA ASP A 73 5.36 -12.30 -5.72
C ASP A 73 4.94 -10.97 -6.36
N SER A 74 5.71 -10.45 -7.32
CA SER A 74 5.40 -9.18 -8.00
C SER A 74 4.41 -9.30 -9.16
N ALA A 75 4.23 -10.51 -9.72
CA ALA A 75 3.49 -10.73 -10.96
C ALA A 75 2.38 -11.79 -10.87
N PHE A 76 2.38 -12.65 -9.86
CA PHE A 76 1.38 -13.71 -9.67
C PHE A 76 0.52 -13.44 -8.43
N HIS A 77 -0.73 -13.89 -8.47
CA HIS A 77 -1.63 -13.81 -7.35
C HIS A 77 -1.20 -14.82 -6.25
N PRO A 78 -1.11 -14.40 -4.97
CA PRO A 78 -0.62 -15.27 -3.90
C PRO A 78 -1.52 -16.50 -3.67
N ASP A 79 -2.84 -16.34 -3.75
CA ASP A 79 -3.78 -17.45 -3.49
C ASP A 79 -4.03 -18.38 -4.70
N THR A 80 -4.21 -17.83 -5.91
CA THR A 80 -4.56 -18.64 -7.10
C THR A 80 -3.33 -19.10 -7.88
N GLY A 81 -2.18 -18.46 -7.68
CA GLY A 81 -0.97 -18.70 -8.47
C GLY A 81 -1.09 -18.26 -9.93
N GLU A 82 -2.16 -17.56 -10.31
CA GLU A 82 -2.39 -17.06 -11.67
C GLU A 82 -1.61 -15.77 -11.93
N LYS A 83 -1.22 -15.55 -13.19
CA LYS A 83 -0.49 -14.36 -13.61
C LYS A 83 -1.43 -13.16 -13.60
N ASN A 84 -1.06 -12.12 -12.86
CA ASN A 84 -1.84 -10.90 -12.75
C ASN A 84 -1.73 -10.07 -14.04
N PHE A 85 -2.85 -9.44 -14.42
CA PHE A 85 -2.88 -8.43 -15.48
C PHE A 85 -1.86 -7.34 -15.20
N LEU A 86 -1.15 -6.85 -16.23
CA LEU A 86 0.01 -5.95 -16.08
C LEU A 86 -0.26 -4.76 -15.15
N ALA A 87 -1.39 -4.07 -15.33
CA ALA A 87 -1.75 -2.90 -14.51
C ALA A 87 -2.13 -3.26 -13.06
N GLY A 88 -2.49 -4.52 -12.79
CA GLY A 88 -2.80 -5.04 -11.46
C GLY A 88 -1.59 -5.66 -10.75
N ARG A 89 -0.44 -5.83 -11.44
CA ARG A 89 0.81 -6.31 -10.83
C ARG A 89 1.29 -5.29 -9.80
N MET A 90 1.76 -5.77 -8.65
CA MET A 90 2.36 -4.89 -7.62
C MET A 90 3.57 -4.12 -8.17
N ALA A 91 4.32 -4.71 -9.11
CA ALA A 91 5.40 -4.03 -9.83
C ALA A 91 4.93 -2.82 -10.65
N CYS A 92 3.69 -2.81 -11.14
CA CYS A 92 3.13 -1.69 -11.89
C CYS A 92 2.60 -0.57 -11.00
N GLN A 93 2.48 -0.78 -9.69
CA GLN A 93 1.93 0.21 -8.76
C GLN A 93 2.71 1.53 -8.78
N VAL A 94 4.05 1.48 -8.74
CA VAL A 94 4.89 2.68 -8.80
C VAL A 94 4.90 3.30 -10.20
N PRO A 95 5.14 2.56 -11.30
CA PRO A 95 5.05 3.08 -12.68
C PRO A 95 3.69 3.67 -13.06
N GLY A 96 2.58 3.05 -12.65
CA GLY A 96 1.23 3.56 -12.90
C GLY A 96 0.98 4.85 -12.13
N ASN A 97 1.25 4.83 -10.82
CA ASN A 97 1.04 6.01 -9.98
C ASN A 97 1.97 7.19 -10.34
N MET A 98 3.19 6.95 -10.82
CA MET A 98 4.08 8.05 -11.24
C MET A 98 3.55 8.79 -12.46
N VAL A 99 2.99 8.07 -13.45
CA VAL A 99 2.39 8.68 -14.64
C VAL A 99 1.12 9.43 -14.25
N ILE A 100 0.21 8.77 -13.53
CA ILE A 100 -1.07 9.37 -13.12
C ILE A 100 -0.83 10.62 -12.26
N THR A 101 -0.01 10.50 -11.22
CA THR A 101 0.27 11.61 -10.28
C THR A 101 1.04 12.73 -10.98
N GLY A 102 2.06 12.39 -11.79
CA GLY A 102 2.82 13.38 -12.54
C GLY A 102 1.95 14.17 -13.52
N CYS A 103 1.04 13.50 -14.24
CA CYS A 103 0.09 14.16 -15.13
C CYS A 103 -0.96 14.97 -14.36
N MET A 104 -1.47 14.46 -13.24
CA MET A 104 -2.41 15.18 -12.38
C MET A 104 -1.83 16.51 -11.88
N MET A 105 -0.54 16.53 -11.53
CA MET A 105 0.18 17.74 -11.14
C MET A 105 0.50 18.65 -12.33
N THR A 106 0.85 18.07 -13.49
CA THR A 106 1.17 18.86 -14.70
C THR A 106 -0.06 19.59 -15.23
N PHE A 107 -1.20 18.91 -15.26
CA PHE A 107 -2.44 19.40 -15.86
C PHE A 107 -3.45 19.94 -14.83
N TYR A 108 -3.00 20.30 -13.62
CA TYR A 108 -3.85 20.71 -12.49
C TYR A 108 -4.77 21.92 -12.77
N ARG A 109 -4.44 22.75 -13.77
CA ARG A 109 -5.21 23.94 -14.16
C ARG A 109 -6.39 23.64 -15.08
N SER A 110 -6.36 22.51 -15.79
CA SER A 110 -7.41 22.15 -16.75
C SER A 110 -8.47 21.35 -16.02
N THR A 111 -9.67 21.91 -15.84
CA THR A 111 -10.79 21.24 -15.17
C THR A 111 -11.09 19.86 -15.78
N PRO A 112 -11.21 19.70 -17.11
CA PRO A 112 -11.40 18.38 -17.72
C PRO A 112 -10.25 17.41 -17.42
N ALA A 113 -9.01 17.89 -17.46
CA ALA A 113 -7.84 17.05 -17.16
C ALA A 113 -7.81 16.63 -15.68
N VAL A 114 -8.21 17.51 -14.77
CA VAL A 114 -8.30 17.21 -13.33
C VAL A 114 -9.33 16.10 -13.10
N VAL A 115 -10.52 16.22 -13.70
CA VAL A 115 -11.55 15.16 -13.60
C VAL A 115 -11.02 13.84 -14.16
N PHE A 116 -10.43 13.87 -15.35
CA PHE A 116 -9.87 12.70 -16.01
C PHE A 116 -8.79 12.01 -15.17
N TRP A 117 -7.78 12.75 -14.71
CA TRP A 117 -6.67 12.17 -13.94
C TRP A 117 -7.08 11.70 -12.55
N GLN A 118 -8.04 12.37 -11.91
CA GLN A 118 -8.58 11.89 -10.64
C GLN A 118 -9.39 10.62 -10.80
N PHE A 119 -10.19 10.52 -11.85
CA PHE A 119 -10.92 9.31 -12.19
C PHE A 119 -9.94 8.17 -12.49
N MET A 120 -8.96 8.39 -13.38
CA MET A 120 -7.91 7.42 -13.71
C MET A 120 -7.15 6.93 -12.47
N ASN A 121 -6.85 7.81 -11.52
CA ASN A 121 -6.22 7.44 -10.25
C ASN A 121 -7.08 6.45 -9.46
N GLN A 122 -8.38 6.69 -9.35
CA GLN A 122 -9.27 5.76 -8.66
C GLN A 122 -9.47 4.47 -9.46
N THR A 123 -9.51 4.53 -10.80
CA THR A 123 -9.60 3.34 -11.65
C THR A 123 -8.38 2.44 -11.45
N PHE A 124 -7.18 3.02 -11.46
CA PHE A 124 -5.94 2.29 -11.23
C PHE A 124 -5.90 1.65 -9.83
N ASN A 125 -6.24 2.41 -8.78
CA ASN A 125 -6.32 1.87 -7.42
C ASN A 125 -7.35 0.74 -7.30
N SER A 126 -8.50 0.84 -7.96
CA SER A 126 -9.52 -0.21 -7.99
C SER A 126 -9.05 -1.47 -8.72
N ILE A 127 -8.31 -1.34 -9.82
CA ILE A 127 -7.72 -2.48 -10.54
C ILE A 127 -6.71 -3.18 -9.64
N VAL A 128 -5.78 -2.44 -9.03
CA VAL A 128 -4.79 -3.00 -8.10
C VAL A 128 -5.49 -3.70 -6.93
N ASN A 129 -6.53 -3.10 -6.34
CA ASN A 129 -7.29 -3.70 -5.26
C ASN A 129 -8.06 -4.95 -5.70
N TYR A 130 -8.65 -4.96 -6.91
CA TYR A 130 -9.37 -6.11 -7.45
C TYR A 130 -8.43 -7.28 -7.74
N THR A 131 -7.25 -6.99 -8.31
CA THR A 131 -6.25 -8.00 -8.69
C THR A 131 -5.50 -8.57 -7.48
N ASN A 132 -5.32 -7.80 -6.40
CA ASN A 132 -4.60 -8.24 -5.19
C ASN A 132 -5.54 -8.56 -4.01
N ARG A 133 -6.85 -8.70 -4.25
CA ARG A 133 -7.79 -9.10 -3.19
C ARG A 133 -7.53 -10.55 -2.81
N ASN A 134 -7.55 -10.86 -1.53
CA ASN A 134 -7.50 -12.24 -1.08
C ASN A 134 -8.68 -13.04 -1.66
N ALA A 135 -8.38 -14.13 -2.37
CA ALA A 135 -9.39 -15.02 -2.95
C ALA A 135 -10.22 -15.71 -1.85
N SER A 136 -9.65 -15.86 -0.65
CA SER A 136 -10.22 -16.56 0.50
C SER A 136 -11.04 -15.69 1.47
N THR A 137 -10.83 -14.37 1.52
CA THR A 137 -11.43 -13.48 2.55
C THR A 137 -12.42 -12.43 2.04
N GLY A 138 -12.78 -12.47 0.74
CA GLY A 138 -14.11 -12.05 0.31
C GLY A 138 -14.40 -10.54 0.34
N VAL A 139 -13.59 -9.72 -0.32
CA VAL A 139 -14.06 -8.39 -0.74
C VAL A 139 -15.03 -8.58 -1.91
N SER A 140 -16.32 -8.31 -1.71
CA SER A 140 -17.30 -8.48 -2.80
C SER A 140 -17.12 -7.41 -3.87
N GLN A 141 -17.49 -7.77 -5.11
CA GLN A 141 -17.43 -6.85 -6.24
C GLN A 141 -18.28 -5.60 -6.01
N GLU A 142 -19.41 -5.73 -5.32
CA GLU A 142 -20.25 -4.60 -4.90
C GLU A 142 -19.51 -3.63 -3.98
N GLN A 143 -18.70 -4.14 -3.04
CA GLN A 143 -17.93 -3.30 -2.12
C GLN A 143 -16.81 -2.56 -2.85
N LEU A 144 -16.11 -3.24 -3.77
CA LEU A 144 -15.12 -2.60 -4.65
C LEU A 144 -15.76 -1.49 -5.49
N LEU A 145 -16.94 -1.77 -6.08
CA LEU A 145 -17.66 -0.79 -6.90
C LEU A 145 -18.15 0.41 -6.06
N GLN A 146 -18.69 0.14 -4.87
CA GLN A 146 -19.14 1.18 -3.94
C GLN A 146 -17.96 2.05 -3.48
N ALA A 147 -16.85 1.44 -3.06
CA ALA A 147 -15.64 2.15 -2.66
C ALA A 147 -15.06 2.96 -3.83
N TYR A 148 -15.04 2.40 -5.03
CA TYR A 148 -14.59 3.10 -6.24
C TYR A 148 -15.45 4.31 -6.57
N ALA A 149 -16.77 4.15 -6.61
CA ALA A 149 -17.71 5.23 -6.91
C ALA A 149 -17.60 6.35 -5.87
N ALA A 150 -17.65 6.00 -4.58
CA ALA A 150 -17.55 6.96 -3.49
C ALA A 150 -16.21 7.70 -3.48
N ALA A 151 -15.08 6.99 -3.65
CA ALA A 151 -13.76 7.60 -3.68
C ALA A 151 -13.56 8.48 -4.92
N SER A 152 -14.10 8.09 -6.08
CA SER A 152 -14.08 8.89 -7.32
C SER A 152 -14.87 10.17 -7.15
N THR A 153 -16.08 10.09 -6.61
CA THR A 153 -16.89 11.28 -6.31
C THR A 153 -16.20 12.18 -5.30
N ALA A 154 -15.66 11.64 -4.21
CA ALA A 154 -14.96 12.43 -3.19
C ALA A 154 -13.71 13.12 -3.76
N SER A 155 -12.91 12.40 -4.56
CA SER A 155 -11.71 12.95 -5.20
C SER A 155 -12.05 14.08 -6.16
N VAL A 156 -12.97 13.83 -7.09
CA VAL A 156 -13.35 14.81 -8.12
C VAL A 156 -14.03 16.02 -7.50
N ALA A 157 -14.97 15.82 -6.57
CA ALA A 157 -15.65 16.92 -5.88
C ALA A 157 -14.65 17.80 -5.12
N THR A 158 -13.70 17.19 -4.40
CA THR A 158 -12.65 17.91 -3.66
C THR A 158 -11.74 18.69 -4.61
N ALA A 159 -11.28 18.04 -5.69
CA ALA A 159 -10.40 18.67 -6.67
C ALA A 159 -11.07 19.87 -7.37
N LEU A 160 -12.33 19.71 -7.80
CA LEU A 160 -13.10 20.77 -8.45
C LEU A 160 -13.42 21.91 -7.48
N GLY A 161 -13.84 21.59 -6.26
CA GLY A 161 -14.15 22.58 -5.22
C GLY A 161 -12.94 23.43 -4.87
N LEU A 162 -11.80 22.79 -4.63
CA LEU A 162 -10.54 23.48 -4.32
C LEU A 162 -10.00 24.25 -5.52
N ASN A 163 -10.03 23.69 -6.74
CA ASN A 163 -9.60 24.42 -7.93
C ASN A 163 -10.46 25.67 -8.17
N ARG A 164 -11.78 25.59 -7.96
CA ARG A 164 -12.68 26.75 -8.05
C ARG A 164 -12.34 27.80 -7.00
N TRP A 165 -12.02 27.38 -5.77
CA TRP A 165 -11.64 28.28 -4.69
C TRP A 165 -10.28 28.95 -4.92
N VAL A 166 -9.27 28.18 -5.33
CA VAL A 166 -7.92 28.67 -5.64
C VAL A 166 -7.91 29.56 -6.87
N SER A 167 -8.68 29.25 -7.92
CA SER A 167 -8.74 30.06 -9.15
C SER A 167 -9.29 31.47 -8.90
N LYS A 168 -10.13 31.66 -7.87
CA LYS A 168 -10.59 32.98 -7.44
C LYS A 168 -9.49 33.83 -6.78
N ARG A 169 -8.30 33.27 -6.52
CA ARG A 169 -7.19 33.91 -5.82
C ARG A 169 -5.89 33.73 -6.63
N PRO A 170 -5.54 34.65 -7.54
CA PRO A 170 -4.40 34.52 -8.46
C PRO A 170 -3.05 34.26 -7.77
N LYS A 171 -2.84 34.86 -6.58
CA LYS A 171 -1.64 34.66 -5.75
C LYS A 171 -1.49 33.21 -5.24
N LEU A 172 -2.61 32.49 -5.03
CA LEU A 172 -2.61 31.09 -4.59
C LEU A 172 -2.56 30.11 -5.78
N SER A 173 -3.23 30.44 -6.89
CA SER A 173 -3.29 29.61 -8.11
C SER A 173 -1.93 29.46 -8.82
N ASN A 174 -1.14 30.53 -8.83
CA ASN A 174 0.22 30.53 -9.40
C ASN A 174 1.29 30.06 -8.40
N GLY A 175 0.92 29.83 -7.13
CA GLY A 175 1.82 29.36 -6.08
C GLY A 175 1.76 27.85 -5.87
N LEU A 176 2.49 27.38 -4.86
CA LEU A 176 2.50 25.97 -4.44
C LEU A 176 1.11 25.46 -4.03
N VAL A 177 0.22 26.34 -3.56
CA VAL A 177 -1.12 25.98 -3.08
C VAL A 177 -1.99 25.38 -4.18
N GLY A 178 -1.96 25.92 -5.40
CA GLY A 178 -2.67 25.31 -6.54
C GLY A 178 -2.13 23.92 -6.91
N ARG A 179 -0.82 23.71 -6.76
CA ARG A 179 -0.16 22.42 -7.02
C ARG A 179 -0.45 21.36 -5.94
N LEU A 180 -0.94 21.78 -4.76
CA LEU A 180 -1.35 20.89 -3.67
C LEU A 180 -2.80 20.41 -3.76
N VAL A 181 -3.62 20.97 -4.66
CA VAL A 181 -5.02 20.54 -4.84
C VAL A 181 -5.14 19.04 -5.16
N PRO A 182 -4.31 18.46 -6.06
CA PRO A 182 -4.22 17.01 -6.26
C PRO A 182 -4.04 16.21 -4.97
N LEU A 183 -3.13 16.65 -4.09
CA LEU A 183 -2.84 15.96 -2.83
C LEU A 183 -4.05 15.93 -1.90
N VAL A 184 -4.74 17.06 -1.74
CA VAL A 184 -5.93 17.14 -0.88
C VAL A 184 -7.06 16.28 -1.41
N ALA A 185 -7.24 16.25 -2.74
CA ALA A 185 -8.23 15.39 -3.38
C ALA A 185 -7.91 13.89 -3.22
N VAL A 186 -6.64 13.49 -3.37
CA VAL A 186 -6.21 12.11 -3.10
C VAL A 186 -6.34 11.76 -1.62
N ALA A 187 -6.08 12.69 -0.71
CA ALA A 187 -6.30 12.48 0.72
C ALA A 187 -7.79 12.26 1.04
N ALA A 188 -8.69 13.10 0.51
CA ALA A 188 -10.13 12.94 0.66
C ALA A 188 -10.61 11.59 0.11
N ALA A 189 -10.07 11.16 -1.04
CA ALA A 189 -10.39 9.85 -1.61
C ALA A 189 -9.93 8.70 -0.71
N ASN A 190 -8.73 8.76 -0.13
CA ASN A 190 -8.23 7.74 0.79
C ASN A 190 -9.06 7.67 2.09
N CYS A 191 -9.50 8.81 2.63
CA CYS A 191 -10.39 8.87 3.78
C CYS A 191 -11.76 8.21 3.54
N VAL A 192 -12.18 8.07 2.29
CA VAL A 192 -13.44 7.43 1.90
C VAL A 192 -13.23 5.97 1.47
N ASN A 193 -12.21 5.73 0.63
CA ASN A 193 -11.93 4.42 0.05
C ASN A 193 -11.57 3.39 1.12
N ILE A 194 -10.65 3.71 2.03
CA ILE A 194 -10.09 2.74 2.99
C ILE A 194 -11.18 2.23 3.96
N PRO A 195 -12.01 3.08 4.59
CA PRO A 195 -13.10 2.58 5.43
C PRO A 195 -14.13 1.75 4.66
N LEU A 196 -14.46 2.12 3.42
CA LEU A 196 -15.43 1.36 2.60
C LEU A 196 -14.87 0.00 2.16
N MET A 197 -13.59 -0.06 1.81
CA MET A 197 -12.89 -1.32 1.52
C MET A 197 -12.83 -2.23 2.75
N ARG A 198 -12.67 -1.65 3.95
CA ARG A 198 -12.56 -2.37 5.22
C ARG A 198 -13.88 -2.41 6.01
N GLN A 199 -15.02 -2.16 5.36
CA GLN A 199 -16.30 -2.07 6.07
C GLN A 199 -16.70 -3.38 6.75
N ARG A 200 -16.35 -4.55 6.18
CA ARG A 200 -16.61 -5.85 6.83
C ARG A 200 -15.80 -6.02 8.11
N GLU A 201 -14.55 -5.57 8.10
CA GLU A 201 -13.68 -5.59 9.27
C GLU A 201 -14.18 -4.60 10.34
N LEU A 202 -14.66 -3.43 9.94
CA LEU A 202 -15.23 -2.45 10.86
C LEU A 202 -16.54 -2.94 11.50
N LEU A 203 -17.38 -3.65 10.75
CA LEU A 203 -18.66 -4.16 11.23
C LEU A 203 -18.52 -5.47 12.02
N GLY A 204 -17.66 -6.38 11.56
CA GLY A 204 -17.48 -7.73 12.08
C GLY A 204 -16.27 -7.93 13.01
N GLY A 205 -15.36 -6.96 13.05
CA GLY A 205 -14.11 -7.02 13.81
C GLY A 205 -12.99 -7.77 13.09
N ILE A 206 -11.75 -7.46 13.48
CA ILE A 206 -10.55 -8.19 13.05
C ILE A 206 -10.09 -9.16 14.13
N GLU A 207 -9.43 -10.25 13.73
CA GLU A 207 -8.91 -11.24 14.66
C GLU A 207 -7.82 -10.65 15.55
N VAL A 208 -7.93 -10.95 16.84
CA VAL A 208 -7.03 -10.52 17.90
C VAL A 208 -6.43 -11.76 18.56
N GLU A 209 -5.12 -11.74 18.78
CA GLU A 209 -4.32 -12.88 19.23
C GLU A 209 -3.46 -12.51 20.46
N THR A 210 -3.12 -13.49 21.29
CA THR A 210 -2.15 -13.30 22.39
C THR A 210 -0.71 -13.26 21.87
N ALA A 211 0.27 -12.97 22.73
CA ALA A 211 1.69 -13.08 22.39
C ALA A 211 2.04 -14.46 21.82
N ASP A 212 1.45 -15.51 22.41
CA ASP A 212 1.64 -16.92 22.04
C ASP A 212 0.95 -17.33 20.74
N GLY A 213 0.31 -16.38 20.03
CA GLY A 213 -0.40 -16.64 18.77
C GLY A 213 -1.77 -17.30 18.94
N GLN A 214 -2.35 -17.30 20.15
CA GLN A 214 -3.67 -17.85 20.36
C GLN A 214 -4.76 -16.83 20.03
N LYS A 215 -5.69 -17.21 19.16
CA LYS A 215 -6.85 -16.38 18.77
C LYS A 215 -7.80 -16.16 19.94
N VAL A 216 -7.96 -14.91 20.34
CA VAL A 216 -8.86 -14.47 21.43
C VAL A 216 -10.27 -14.31 20.91
N GLY A 217 -10.44 -13.64 19.76
CA GLY A 217 -11.73 -13.33 19.17
C GLY A 217 -11.61 -12.23 18.12
N LYS A 218 -12.74 -11.65 17.70
CA LYS A 218 -12.78 -10.54 16.74
C LYS A 218 -13.13 -9.21 17.43
N SER A 219 -12.26 -8.21 17.30
CA SER A 219 -12.46 -6.87 17.87
C SER A 219 -12.77 -5.84 16.79
N LYS A 220 -13.85 -5.08 16.98
CA LYS A 220 -14.22 -3.93 16.14
C LYS A 220 -13.37 -2.72 16.50
N ARG A 221 -13.02 -2.54 17.77
CA ARG A 221 -12.11 -1.46 18.22
C ARG A 221 -10.73 -1.59 17.58
N ALA A 222 -10.20 -2.82 17.51
CA ALA A 222 -8.97 -3.09 16.78
C ALA A 222 -9.07 -2.77 15.27
N ALA A 223 -10.22 -3.06 14.65
CA ALA A 223 -10.46 -2.73 13.24
C ALA A 223 -10.49 -1.20 13.00
N VAL A 224 -11.17 -0.45 13.88
CA VAL A 224 -11.22 1.02 13.82
C VAL A 224 -9.81 1.61 13.98
N GLU A 225 -9.04 1.14 14.95
CA GLU A 225 -7.68 1.62 15.17
C GLU A 225 -6.76 1.27 13.99
N ALA A 226 -6.87 0.06 13.43
CA ALA A 226 -6.15 -0.33 12.22
C ALA A 226 -6.44 0.64 11.07
N VAL A 227 -7.73 0.93 10.78
CA VAL A 227 -8.14 1.87 9.73
C VAL A 227 -7.64 3.29 10.03
N ALA A 228 -7.77 3.75 11.27
CA ALA A 228 -7.32 5.08 11.70
C ALA A 228 -5.81 5.28 11.55
N GLN A 229 -5.02 4.20 11.65
CA GLN A 229 -3.58 4.24 11.39
C GLN A 229 -3.23 4.04 9.90
N VAL A 230 -4.07 3.38 9.09
CA VAL A 230 -3.82 3.18 7.65
C VAL A 230 -4.11 4.46 6.85
N VAL A 231 -5.20 5.18 7.15
CA VAL A 231 -5.58 6.39 6.41
C VAL A 231 -4.46 7.45 6.37
N PRO A 232 -3.86 7.87 7.49
CA PRO A 232 -2.77 8.83 7.49
C PRO A 232 -1.52 8.29 6.78
N SER A 233 -1.24 7.00 6.93
CA SER A 233 -0.11 6.34 6.25
C SER A 233 -0.24 6.46 4.73
N ARG A 234 -1.44 6.22 4.19
CA ARG A 234 -1.71 6.31 2.74
C ARG A 234 -1.62 7.74 2.23
N VAL A 235 -2.04 8.73 3.01
CA VAL A 235 -1.84 10.16 2.68
C VAL A 235 -0.35 10.52 2.70
N LEU A 236 0.38 10.04 3.71
CA LEU A 236 1.81 10.31 3.85
C LEU A 236 2.64 9.64 2.75
N MET A 237 2.22 8.50 2.22
CA MET A 237 2.83 7.86 1.04
C MET A 237 2.79 8.77 -0.19
N ALA A 238 1.66 9.46 -0.42
CA ALA A 238 1.49 10.32 -1.59
C ALA A 238 2.13 11.71 -1.42
N ALA A 239 2.25 12.20 -0.18
CA ALA A 239 2.67 13.57 0.10
C ALA A 239 4.06 13.94 -0.44
N PRO A 240 5.15 13.15 -0.25
CA PRO A 240 6.46 13.47 -0.80
C PRO A 240 6.43 13.60 -2.32
N ALA A 241 5.75 12.68 -3.01
CA ALA A 241 5.66 12.66 -4.46
C ALA A 241 4.84 13.82 -5.04
N MET A 242 3.93 14.40 -4.24
CA MET A 242 3.12 15.55 -4.66
C MET A 242 3.66 16.90 -4.15
N PHE A 243 4.64 16.91 -3.25
CA PHE A 243 5.25 18.14 -2.71
C PHE A 243 6.65 18.42 -3.26
N ILE A 244 7.54 17.43 -3.23
CA ILE A 244 8.95 17.59 -3.61
C ILE A 244 9.07 17.92 -5.10
N PRO A 245 8.41 17.19 -6.02
CA PRO A 245 8.57 17.45 -7.44
C PRO A 245 8.11 18.86 -7.85
N PRO A 246 6.97 19.41 -7.38
CA PRO A 246 6.62 20.81 -7.62
C PRO A 246 7.64 21.85 -7.15
N VAL A 247 8.28 21.62 -6.00
CA VAL A 247 9.30 22.53 -5.44
C VAL A 247 10.56 22.52 -6.32
N ILE A 248 11.01 21.34 -6.74
CA ILE A 248 12.15 21.19 -7.66
C ILE A 248 11.81 21.82 -9.02
N MET A 249 10.63 21.53 -9.56
CA MET A 249 10.18 22.06 -10.84
C MET A 249 10.10 23.58 -10.83
N ASN A 250 9.68 24.21 -9.73
CA ASN A 250 9.67 25.68 -9.61
C ASN A 250 11.08 26.30 -9.77
N LYS A 251 12.14 25.57 -9.39
CA LYS A 251 13.54 25.99 -9.58
C LYS A 251 14.04 25.67 -10.99
N LEU A 252 13.66 24.51 -11.56
CA LEU A 252 14.05 24.11 -12.91
C LEU A 252 13.38 24.95 -14.01
N GLU A 253 12.13 25.37 -13.80
CA GLU A 253 11.35 26.23 -14.71
C GLU A 253 11.96 27.63 -14.90
N GLN A 254 12.93 28.02 -14.06
CA GLN A 254 13.71 29.25 -14.25
C GLN A 254 14.71 29.13 -15.43
N ARG A 255 15.00 27.90 -15.89
CA ARG A 255 15.91 27.64 -17.02
C ARG A 255 15.16 27.68 -18.36
N PRO A 256 15.75 28.24 -19.43
CA PRO A 256 15.10 28.34 -20.74
C PRO A 256 14.63 26.99 -21.32
N THR A 257 15.41 25.93 -21.12
CA THR A 257 15.11 24.57 -21.59
C THR A 257 13.79 24.03 -21.04
N PHE A 258 13.51 24.26 -19.74
CA PHE A 258 12.30 23.79 -19.06
C PHE A 258 11.11 24.72 -19.28
N ARG A 259 11.38 26.03 -19.45
CA ARG A 259 10.34 27.03 -19.73
C ARG A 259 9.73 26.86 -21.12
N ASN A 260 10.55 26.50 -22.11
CA ASN A 260 10.12 26.44 -23.51
C ASN A 260 9.63 25.04 -23.93
N ASN A 261 10.02 23.98 -23.23
CA ASN A 261 9.67 22.61 -23.60
C ASN A 261 8.70 21.95 -22.59
N LYS A 262 7.40 21.99 -22.91
CA LYS A 262 6.34 21.38 -22.10
C LYS A 262 6.47 19.87 -21.94
N ILE A 263 7.07 19.18 -22.92
CA ILE A 263 7.30 17.72 -22.87
C ILE A 263 8.39 17.41 -21.85
N VAL A 264 9.50 18.13 -21.88
CA VAL A 264 10.60 17.96 -20.90
C VAL A 264 10.10 18.28 -19.49
N ASN A 265 9.26 19.29 -19.33
CA ASN A 265 8.62 19.61 -18.05
C ASN A 265 7.77 18.43 -17.54
N ALA A 266 6.85 17.92 -18.36
CA ALA A 266 5.99 16.79 -18.01
C ALA A 266 6.79 15.50 -17.71
N LEU A 267 7.77 15.16 -18.53
CA LEU A 267 8.63 13.98 -18.32
C LEU A 267 9.45 14.09 -17.05
N THR A 268 9.98 15.29 -16.74
CA THR A 268 10.74 15.52 -15.51
C THR A 268 9.82 15.45 -14.29
N MET A 269 8.62 16.01 -14.38
CA MET A 269 7.59 15.92 -13.34
C MET A 269 7.25 14.46 -13.03
N VAL A 270 6.96 13.66 -14.06
CA VAL A 270 6.67 12.23 -13.94
C VAL A 270 7.88 11.47 -13.37
N GLY A 271 9.09 11.71 -13.87
CA GLY A 271 10.31 11.07 -13.39
C GLY A 271 10.61 11.36 -11.92
N LEU A 272 10.55 12.63 -11.50
CA LEU A 272 10.73 13.03 -10.10
C LEU A 272 9.66 12.43 -9.19
N THR A 273 8.42 12.36 -9.68
CA THR A 273 7.31 11.70 -8.97
C THR A 273 7.60 10.21 -8.77
N GLY A 274 8.08 9.53 -9.82
CA GLY A 274 8.46 8.12 -9.78
C GLY A 274 9.57 7.85 -8.77
N VAL A 275 10.64 8.65 -8.79
CA VAL A 275 11.72 8.55 -7.79
C VAL A 275 11.16 8.71 -6.38
N CYS A 276 10.32 9.73 -6.14
CA CYS A 276 9.72 9.93 -4.82
C CYS A 276 8.84 8.74 -4.41
N LEU A 277 7.99 8.23 -5.30
CA LEU A 277 7.09 7.10 -5.01
C LEU A 277 7.85 5.80 -4.73
N SER A 278 8.95 5.53 -5.44
CA SER A 278 9.80 4.35 -5.24
C SER A 278 10.36 4.25 -3.82
N PHE A 279 10.58 5.38 -3.15
CA PHE A 279 11.07 5.40 -1.76
C PHE A 279 9.94 5.66 -0.75
N SER A 280 9.08 6.65 -0.99
CA SER A 280 8.04 7.03 -0.02
C SER A 280 7.03 5.92 0.24
N THR A 281 6.60 5.19 -0.79
CA THR A 281 5.65 4.07 -0.67
C THR A 281 6.16 3.00 0.30
N PRO A 282 7.32 2.35 0.07
CA PRO A 282 7.81 1.31 0.97
C PRO A 282 8.23 1.84 2.34
N LEU A 283 8.82 3.03 2.42
CA LEU A 283 9.25 3.61 3.70
C LEU A 283 8.07 3.97 4.60
N CYS A 284 6.96 4.43 4.04
CA CYS A 284 5.74 4.71 4.80
C CYS A 284 5.00 3.43 5.18
N CYS A 285 4.95 2.42 4.30
CA CYS A 285 4.45 1.09 4.67
C CYS A 285 5.24 0.49 5.84
N ALA A 286 6.54 0.79 5.95
CA ALA A 286 7.39 0.33 7.04
C ALA A 286 7.18 1.09 8.37
N LEU A 287 6.54 2.27 8.37
CA LEU A 287 6.36 3.10 9.57
C LEU A 287 5.58 2.37 10.67
N PHE A 288 4.56 1.60 10.28
CA PHE A 288 3.73 0.85 11.22
C PHE A 288 3.96 -0.64 11.04
N PRO A 289 4.16 -1.40 12.13
CA PRO A 289 4.30 -2.85 12.05
C PRO A 289 2.99 -3.48 11.58
N GLN A 290 3.07 -4.49 10.70
CA GLN A 290 1.90 -5.25 10.24
C GLN A 290 1.19 -5.93 11.43
N ARG A 291 1.95 -6.42 12.41
CA ARG A 291 1.44 -6.92 13.71
C ARG A 291 1.49 -5.79 14.73
N SER A 292 0.35 -5.21 15.06
CA SER A 292 0.21 -4.11 16.03
C SER A 292 -0.32 -4.62 17.38
N THR A 293 -0.05 -3.89 18.46
CA THR A 293 -0.47 -4.22 19.82
C THR A 293 -1.61 -3.32 20.29
N MET A 294 -2.54 -3.88 21.05
CA MET A 294 -3.61 -3.16 21.73
C MET A 294 -3.66 -3.56 23.20
N ALA A 295 -3.87 -2.60 24.09
CA ALA A 295 -4.10 -2.88 25.51
C ALA A 295 -5.44 -3.60 25.69
N VAL A 296 -5.49 -4.60 26.57
CA VAL A 296 -6.72 -5.36 26.83
C VAL A 296 -7.85 -4.43 27.31
N SER A 297 -7.55 -3.39 28.07
CA SER A 297 -8.53 -2.36 28.50
C SER A 297 -9.21 -1.63 27.33
N SER A 298 -8.59 -1.60 26.17
CA SER A 298 -9.13 -0.97 24.95
C SER A 298 -9.98 -1.93 24.12
N LEU A 299 -10.06 -3.21 24.48
CA LEU A 299 -10.96 -4.17 23.83
C LEU A 299 -12.40 -3.97 24.28
N GLU A 300 -13.33 -4.63 23.58
CA GLU A 300 -14.72 -4.78 24.00
C GLU A 300 -14.82 -5.56 25.33
N PRO A 301 -15.77 -5.23 26.23
CA PRO A 301 -15.90 -5.88 27.54
C PRO A 301 -15.98 -7.42 27.47
N GLU A 302 -16.66 -7.95 26.45
CA GLU A 302 -16.77 -9.40 26.21
C GLU A 302 -15.41 -10.06 25.93
N LEU A 303 -14.55 -9.38 25.16
CA LEU A 303 -13.20 -9.86 24.87
C LEU A 303 -12.27 -9.67 26.08
N GLN A 304 -12.44 -8.60 26.86
CA GLN A 304 -11.71 -8.42 28.11
C GLN A 304 -11.98 -9.59 29.06
N GLU A 305 -13.24 -9.99 29.19
CA GLU A 305 -13.64 -11.11 30.02
C GLU A 305 -13.10 -12.44 29.47
N ALA A 306 -13.13 -12.63 28.15
CA ALA A 306 -12.52 -13.81 27.51
C ALA A 306 -11.00 -13.90 27.77
N VAL A 307 -10.27 -12.77 27.70
CA VAL A 307 -8.84 -12.72 28.01
C VAL A 307 -8.61 -12.99 29.50
N ARG A 308 -9.42 -12.41 30.39
CA ARG A 308 -9.34 -12.66 31.84
C ARG A 308 -9.57 -14.12 32.17
N GLN A 309 -10.64 -14.74 31.66
CA GLN A 309 -10.93 -16.16 31.90
C GLN A 309 -9.83 -17.09 31.40
N ARG A 310 -9.18 -16.77 30.27
CA ARG A 310 -8.03 -17.52 29.77
C ARG A 310 -6.78 -17.33 30.63
N THR A 311 -6.54 -16.11 31.07
CA THR A 311 -5.48 -15.77 32.04
C THR A 311 -5.68 -16.62 33.29
N PHE A 312 -6.89 -16.68 33.85
CA PHE A 312 -7.22 -17.55 34.99
C PHE A 312 -7.01 -19.05 34.73
N LYS A 313 -7.34 -19.55 33.52
CA LYS A 313 -7.10 -20.98 33.16
C LYS A 313 -5.63 -21.33 32.96
N GLN A 314 -4.80 -20.39 32.51
CA GLN A 314 -3.35 -20.58 32.39
C GLN A 314 -2.63 -20.38 33.74
N HIS A 315 -3.22 -19.61 34.67
CA HIS A 315 -2.66 -19.30 36.00
C HIS A 315 -2.74 -20.43 37.03
N SER A 316 -2.72 -21.70 36.61
CA SER A 316 -2.44 -22.79 37.54
C SER A 316 -0.95 -22.85 37.96
N ALA A 317 -0.07 -22.04 37.34
CA ALA A 317 1.31 -21.80 37.80
C ALA A 317 1.86 -20.46 37.24
N ASN A 318 2.12 -19.47 38.10
CA ASN A 318 2.99 -18.29 37.91
C ASN A 318 3.19 -17.72 36.48
N ALA A 319 2.14 -17.16 35.87
CA ALA A 319 2.28 -16.34 34.67
C ALA A 319 1.81 -14.91 34.96
N ASP A 320 2.38 -13.91 34.29
CA ASP A 320 1.92 -12.52 34.39
C ASP A 320 0.57 -12.33 33.68
N PRO A 321 -0.29 -11.40 34.11
CA PRO A 321 -1.57 -11.13 33.45
C PRO A 321 -1.34 -10.63 32.02
N ILE A 322 -2.14 -11.15 31.07
CA ILE A 322 -2.10 -10.69 29.68
C ILE A 322 -2.60 -9.24 29.63
N THR A 323 -1.67 -8.29 29.47
CA THR A 323 -1.97 -6.85 29.42
C THR A 323 -2.20 -6.35 27.99
N HIS A 324 -1.66 -7.04 26.99
CA HIS A 324 -1.68 -6.66 25.59
C HIS A 324 -2.05 -7.83 24.69
N VAL A 325 -2.73 -7.50 23.59
CA VAL A 325 -3.08 -8.41 22.51
C VAL A 325 -2.55 -7.87 21.19
N PHE A 326 -2.43 -8.73 20.19
CA PHE A 326 -1.88 -8.43 18.88
C PHE A 326 -2.96 -8.57 17.81
N TYR A 327 -2.91 -7.74 16.79
CA TYR A 327 -3.78 -7.84 15.62
C TYR A 327 -3.00 -7.50 14.35
N ASN A 328 -3.46 -8.04 13.22
CA ASN A 328 -2.89 -7.68 11.92
C ASN A 328 -3.57 -6.42 11.40
N LYS A 329 -2.77 -5.37 11.19
CA LYS A 329 -3.23 -4.08 10.67
C LYS A 329 -3.66 -4.17 9.19
N GLY A 330 -3.10 -5.10 8.43
CA GLY A 330 -3.19 -5.09 6.96
C GLY A 330 -2.33 -3.99 6.32
N LEU A 331 -2.25 -4.00 4.98
CA LEU A 331 -1.49 -3.04 4.16
C LEU A 331 -2.36 -1.89 3.64
#